data_AF-A0A5J4DS65-F1
#
_entry.id   AF-A0A5J4DS65-F1
#
_cell.length_a   1.000
_cell.length_b   1.000
_cell.length_c   1.000
_cell.angle_alpha   90.00
_cell.angle_beta   90.00
_cell.angle_gamma   90.00
#
_symmetry.space_group_name_H-M   'P 1'
#
loop_
_entity.id
_entity.type
_entity.pdbx_description
1 polymer ?
#
loop_
_entity_poly.entity_id
_entity_poly.type
_entity_poly.pdbx_seq_one_letter_code
_entity_poly.pdbx_strand_id
1 'polypeptide(L)'
;MIELIEDITGTDLLDGHLRIEYCQDTDGFWLEPHTDILVKKFTMVIYLSDDPNLKAAGTDIHEGPPDFKYVASAPYAKNKAVMFIPGENTWHGVGNHRFKGVRRSLIVNYVTSAWRDGWELA
;
A
#
# COMPACT_ATOMS: atom_id res chain seq x y z
N MET A 1 16.45 0.61 -11.70
CA MET A 1 15.17 0.87 -11.00
C MET A 1 15.06 -0.01 -9.78
N ILE A 2 15.24 -1.33 -9.92
CA ILE A 2 15.24 -2.27 -8.80
C ILE A 2 16.38 -1.97 -7.83
N GLU A 3 17.61 -1.79 -8.33
CA GLU A 3 18.80 -1.40 -7.54
C GLU A 3 18.55 -0.21 -6.60
N LEU A 4 17.85 0.84 -7.07
CA LEU A 4 17.54 2.00 -6.22
C LEU A 4 16.59 1.64 -5.08
N ILE A 5 15.61 0.77 -5.33
CA ILE A 5 14.70 0.30 -4.29
C ILE A 5 15.47 -0.56 -3.28
N GLU A 6 16.32 -1.46 -3.75
CA GLU A 6 17.18 -2.30 -2.92
C GLU A 6 18.13 -1.44 -2.06
N ASP A 7 18.76 -0.42 -2.65
CA ASP A 7 19.65 0.53 -1.94
C ASP A 7 18.91 1.33 -0.85
N ILE A 8 17.68 1.79 -1.13
CA ILE A 8 16.90 2.59 -0.18
C ILE A 8 16.36 1.74 0.97
N THR A 9 15.99 0.49 0.69
CA THR A 9 15.22 -0.34 1.63
C THR A 9 16.01 -1.47 2.26
N GLY A 10 17.15 -1.86 1.67
CA GLY A 10 17.92 -3.03 2.04
C GLY A 10 17.26 -4.37 1.71
N THR A 11 16.12 -4.37 1.01
CA THR A 11 15.45 -5.60 0.57
C THR A 11 16.14 -6.15 -0.68
N ASP A 12 16.23 -7.47 -0.80
CA ASP A 12 16.69 -8.14 -2.03
C ASP A 12 15.47 -8.35 -2.94
N LEU A 13 15.52 -7.92 -4.20
CA LEU A 13 14.46 -8.05 -5.18
C LEU A 13 14.90 -8.82 -6.44
N LEU A 14 16.09 -9.43 -6.45
CA LEU A 14 16.65 -10.09 -7.63
C LEU A 14 15.77 -11.22 -8.17
N ASP A 15 15.10 -11.96 -7.29
CA ASP A 15 14.14 -13.02 -7.62
C ASP A 15 12.67 -12.54 -7.63
N GLY A 16 12.46 -11.23 -7.50
CA GLY A 16 11.14 -10.61 -7.43
C GLY A 16 10.54 -10.36 -8.81
N HIS A 17 9.23 -10.56 -8.92
CA HIS A 17 8.42 -10.22 -10.09
C HIS A 17 7.62 -8.95 -9.81
N LEU A 18 7.62 -8.03 -10.77
CA LEU A 18 6.84 -6.80 -10.71
C LEU A 18 5.34 -7.13 -10.86
N ARG A 19 4.53 -6.61 -9.93
CA ARG A 19 3.07 -6.62 -10.01
C ARG A 19 2.53 -5.22 -9.80
N ILE A 20 1.62 -4.79 -10.67
CA ILE A 20 0.97 -3.48 -10.59
C ILE A 20 -0.54 -3.68 -10.61
N GLU A 21 -1.23 -3.08 -9.66
CA GLU A 21 -2.70 -3.03 -9.57
C GLU A 21 -3.17 -1.60 -9.70
N TYR A 22 -4.34 -1.39 -10.30
CA TYR A 22 -5.00 -0.10 -10.32
C TYR A 22 -6.29 -0.17 -9.52
N CYS A 23 -6.29 0.48 -8.36
CA CYS A 23 -7.39 0.40 -7.42
C CYS A 23 -8.26 1.67 -7.47
N GLN A 24 -9.57 1.48 -7.29
CA GLN A 24 -10.57 2.54 -7.20
C GLN A 24 -11.46 2.35 -5.98
N ASP A 25 -11.07 2.96 -4.86
CA ASP A 25 -11.85 2.88 -3.63
C ASP A 25 -12.88 4.01 -3.59
N THR A 26 -14.13 3.67 -3.34
CA THR A 26 -15.26 4.63 -3.29
C THR A 26 -15.66 4.98 -1.86
N ASP A 27 -16.58 5.93 -1.69
CA ASP A 27 -17.08 6.31 -0.37
C ASP A 27 -17.60 5.09 0.42
N GLY A 28 -17.14 4.94 1.66
CA GLY A 28 -17.42 3.80 2.51
C GLY A 28 -16.47 2.62 2.37
N PHE A 29 -15.50 2.65 1.44
CA PHE A 29 -14.46 1.63 1.37
C PHE A 29 -13.68 1.56 2.69
N TRP A 30 -13.45 0.34 3.13
CA TRP A 30 -12.70 0.04 4.33
C TRP A 30 -11.84 -1.20 4.08
N LEU A 31 -10.60 -1.13 4.53
CA LEU A 31 -9.67 -2.23 4.55
C LEU A 31 -9.10 -2.33 5.96
N GLU A 32 -9.36 -3.47 6.60
CA GLU A 32 -8.94 -3.72 7.98
C GLU A 32 -7.42 -3.58 8.15
N PRO A 33 -6.94 -3.18 9.35
CA PRO A 33 -5.51 -3.20 9.65
C PRO A 33 -4.94 -4.61 9.45
N HIS A 34 -3.96 -4.73 8.56
CA HIS A 34 -3.30 -6.00 8.23
C HIS A 34 -1.80 -5.78 7.99
N THR A 35 -1.06 -6.89 7.95
CA THR A 35 0.26 -6.94 7.35
C THR A 35 0.18 -7.66 6.01
N ASP A 36 1.11 -7.34 5.12
CA ASP A 36 1.21 -8.01 3.84
C ASP A 36 1.71 -9.45 4.00
N ILE A 37 1.18 -10.35 3.19
CA ILE A 37 1.65 -11.75 3.14
C ILE A 37 3.10 -11.81 2.66
N LEU A 38 3.89 -12.75 3.21
CA LEU A 38 5.34 -12.85 3.01
C LEU A 38 5.81 -13.07 1.57
N VAL A 39 4.90 -13.37 0.64
CA VAL A 39 5.21 -13.43 -0.79
C VAL A 39 5.48 -12.04 -1.39
N LYS A 40 5.08 -10.95 -0.73
CA LYS A 40 5.45 -9.58 -1.11
C LYS A 40 6.79 -9.22 -0.46
N LYS A 41 7.78 -8.84 -1.28
CA LYS A 41 9.10 -8.37 -0.83
C LYS A 41 9.18 -6.85 -0.70
N PHE A 42 8.29 -6.14 -1.37
CA PHE A 42 8.19 -4.67 -1.39
C PHE A 42 6.77 -4.26 -1.78
N THR A 43 6.26 -3.20 -1.16
CA THR A 43 4.96 -2.59 -1.48
C THR A 43 5.10 -1.07 -1.57
N MET A 44 4.54 -0.48 -2.62
CA MET A 44 4.38 0.97 -2.77
C MET A 44 2.97 1.29 -3.28
N VAL A 45 2.29 2.22 -2.61
CA VAL A 45 0.96 2.70 -3.02
C VAL A 45 1.09 4.14 -3.49
N ILE A 46 0.92 4.37 -4.80
CA ILE A 46 1.00 5.68 -5.43
C ILE A 46 -0.40 6.27 -5.53
N TYR A 47 -0.59 7.50 -5.04
CA TYR A 47 -1.85 8.22 -5.08
C TYR A 47 -1.99 9.02 -6.38
N LEU A 48 -3.15 8.91 -7.03
CA LEU A 48 -3.36 9.41 -8.40
C LEU A 48 -4.24 10.66 -8.50
N SER A 49 -4.76 11.18 -7.39
CA SER A 49 -5.67 12.31 -7.36
C SER A 49 -5.18 13.44 -6.44
N ASP A 50 -5.47 14.68 -6.81
CA ASP A 50 -5.26 15.89 -6.04
C ASP A 50 -6.58 16.50 -5.55
N ASP A 51 -7.68 15.73 -5.59
CA ASP A 51 -8.98 16.13 -5.03
C ASP A 51 -8.84 16.52 -3.55
N PRO A 52 -9.21 17.75 -3.16
CA PRO A 52 -9.16 18.20 -1.78
C PRO A 52 -9.96 17.32 -0.80
N ASN A 53 -11.00 16.61 -1.27
CA ASN A 53 -11.81 15.69 -0.46
C ASN A 53 -11.06 14.40 -0.07
N LEU A 54 -9.95 14.11 -0.73
CA LEU A 54 -9.16 12.90 -0.52
C LEU A 54 -7.93 13.15 0.35
N LYS A 55 -7.68 14.35 0.88
CA LYS A 55 -6.45 14.66 1.64
C LYS A 55 -6.18 13.72 2.83
N ALA A 56 -7.23 13.16 3.43
CA ALA A 56 -7.16 12.20 4.53
C ALA A 56 -7.34 10.73 4.08
N ALA A 57 -7.52 10.47 2.79
CA ALA A 57 -7.74 9.15 2.20
C ALA A 57 -6.42 8.40 1.92
N GLY A 58 -5.39 8.67 2.70
CA GLY A 58 -4.10 7.99 2.60
C GLY A 58 -4.17 6.54 3.04
N THR A 59 -3.03 5.87 3.01
CA THR A 59 -2.87 4.59 3.71
C THR A 59 -2.76 4.88 5.20
N ASP A 60 -3.61 4.25 6.00
CA ASP A 60 -3.61 4.37 7.46
C ASP A 60 -2.54 3.44 8.05
N ILE A 61 -1.77 3.94 9.01
CA ILE A 61 -0.73 3.23 9.77
C ILE A 61 -1.26 3.00 11.17
N HIS A 62 -1.12 1.77 11.66
CA HIS A 62 -1.61 1.36 12.96
C HIS A 62 -0.50 0.76 13.82
N GLU A 63 -0.71 0.76 15.14
CA GLU A 63 -0.06 -0.19 16.03
C GLU A 63 -0.52 -1.61 15.69
N GLY A 64 0.22 -2.61 16.18
CA GLY A 64 -0.16 -4.02 16.02
C GLY A 64 -1.30 -4.45 16.96
N PRO A 65 -1.62 -5.75 16.97
CA PRO A 65 -2.60 -6.33 17.88
C PRO A 65 -2.20 -6.10 19.36
N PRO A 66 -3.17 -6.11 20.28
CA PRO A 66 -4.58 -6.48 20.06
C PRO A 66 -5.46 -5.31 19.58
N ASP A 67 -5.04 -4.06 19.77
CA ASP A 67 -5.93 -2.90 19.66
C ASP A 67 -5.89 -2.22 18.29
N PHE A 68 -4.86 -2.46 17.49
CA PHE A 68 -4.66 -1.84 16.18
C PHE A 68 -4.85 -0.32 16.19
N LYS A 69 -4.27 0.36 17.18
CA LYS A 69 -4.49 1.79 17.38
C LYS A 69 -4.01 2.58 16.18
N TYR A 70 -4.85 3.47 15.66
CA TYR A 70 -4.48 4.39 14.59
C TYR A 70 -3.32 5.30 15.05
N VAL A 71 -2.29 5.40 14.20
CA VAL A 71 -1.13 6.27 14.42
C VAL A 71 -1.19 7.50 13.52
N ALA A 72 -1.29 7.29 12.20
CA ALA A 72 -1.30 8.34 11.21
C ALA A 72 -1.80 7.82 9.85
N SER A 73 -2.21 8.72 8.96
CA SER A 73 -2.41 8.41 7.53
C SER A 73 -1.29 9.03 6.71
N ALA A 74 -0.78 8.29 5.72
CA ALA A 74 0.13 8.86 4.73
C ALA A 74 -0.56 10.02 3.99
N PRO A 75 0.12 11.15 3.71
CA PRO A 75 -0.52 12.27 3.02
C PRO A 75 -0.96 11.89 1.60
N TYR A 76 -2.26 11.92 1.34
CA TYR A 76 -2.80 11.66 0.02
C TYR A 76 -2.67 12.90 -0.87
N ALA A 77 -1.94 12.76 -1.97
CA ALA A 77 -1.92 13.73 -3.06
C ALA A 77 -1.37 13.07 -4.33
N LYS A 78 -1.74 13.60 -5.49
CA LYS A 78 -1.23 13.15 -6.79
C LYS A 78 0.30 13.08 -6.78
N ASN A 79 0.83 11.96 -7.26
CA ASN A 79 2.27 11.70 -7.36
C ASN A 79 3.00 11.64 -6.01
N LYS A 80 2.28 11.35 -4.92
CA LYS A 80 2.86 10.91 -3.66
C LYS A 80 2.65 9.42 -3.49
N ALA A 81 3.49 8.80 -2.69
CA ALA A 81 3.37 7.40 -2.35
C ALA A 81 3.73 7.15 -0.89
N VAL A 82 3.18 6.06 -0.35
CA VAL A 82 3.76 5.36 0.80
C VAL A 82 4.46 4.11 0.28
N MET A 83 5.62 3.79 0.85
CA MET A 83 6.36 2.56 0.55
C MET A 83 6.80 1.90 1.85
N PHE A 84 6.82 0.57 1.87
CA PHE A 84 7.30 -0.21 3.01
C PHE A 84 7.75 -1.61 2.55
N ILE A 85 8.59 -2.22 3.39
CA ILE A 85 8.94 -3.63 3.28
C ILE A 85 8.02 -4.41 4.21
N PRO A 86 7.23 -5.38 3.71
CA PRO A 86 6.35 -6.18 4.56
C PRO A 86 7.08 -6.80 5.75
N GLY A 87 6.49 -6.68 6.94
CA GLY A 87 7.01 -7.25 8.18
C GLY A 87 5.93 -7.41 9.23
N GLU A 88 6.28 -8.05 10.35
CA GLU A 88 5.34 -8.36 11.45
C GLU A 88 4.76 -7.11 12.14
N ASN A 89 5.40 -5.96 11.96
CA ASN A 89 5.02 -4.68 12.55
C ASN A 89 4.62 -3.63 11.50
N THR A 90 4.40 -3.99 10.24
CA THR A 90 3.97 -3.05 9.18
C THR A 90 2.46 -3.03 9.03
N TRP A 91 1.76 -2.74 10.14
CA TRP A 91 0.30 -2.73 10.18
C TRP A 91 -0.27 -1.50 9.48
N HIS A 92 -1.09 -1.76 8.45
CA HIS A 92 -1.68 -0.71 7.64
C HIS A 92 -3.07 -1.08 7.16
N GLY A 93 -3.85 -0.08 6.74
CA GLY A 93 -5.22 -0.26 6.27
C GLY A 93 -5.74 0.98 5.56
N VAL A 94 -7.05 1.04 5.38
CA VAL A 94 -7.75 2.20 4.83
C VAL A 94 -9.10 2.36 5.51
N GLY A 95 -9.47 3.59 5.84
CA GLY A 95 -10.83 3.94 6.25
C GLY A 95 -10.95 4.38 7.71
N ASN A 96 -9.84 4.71 8.39
CA ASN A 96 -9.91 5.39 9.68
C ASN A 96 -10.64 6.75 9.57
N HIS A 97 -10.51 7.41 8.41
CA HIS A 97 -11.29 8.58 8.06
C HIS A 97 -12.19 8.31 6.86
N ARG A 98 -13.45 8.73 6.94
CA ARG A 98 -14.32 8.77 5.76
C ARG A 98 -13.79 9.78 4.75
N PHE A 99 -13.85 9.43 3.48
CA PHE A 99 -13.54 10.32 2.36
C PHE A 99 -14.67 10.30 1.35
N LYS A 100 -14.81 11.38 0.58
CA LYS A 100 -15.79 11.50 -0.50
C LYS A 100 -15.06 11.50 -1.84
N GLY A 101 -15.61 10.78 -2.82
CA GLY A 101 -15.04 10.66 -4.15
C GLY A 101 -14.47 9.28 -4.43
N VAL A 102 -13.53 9.21 -5.38
CA VAL A 102 -12.87 7.95 -5.79
C VAL A 102 -11.37 8.07 -5.50
N ARG A 103 -10.91 7.35 -4.48
CA ARG A 103 -9.50 7.22 -4.13
C ARG A 103 -8.87 6.28 -5.15
N ARG A 104 -8.15 6.87 -6.11
CA ARG A 104 -7.40 6.13 -7.13
C ARG A 104 -5.97 5.91 -6.67
N SER A 105 -5.48 4.69 -6.81
CA SER A 105 -4.08 4.36 -6.52
C SER A 105 -3.52 3.34 -7.49
N LEU A 106 -2.19 3.36 -7.66
CA LEU A 106 -1.44 2.23 -8.20
C LEU A 106 -0.74 1.54 -7.05
N ILE A 107 -0.98 0.25 -6.88
CA ILE A 107 -0.20 -0.57 -5.94
C ILE A 107 0.87 -1.28 -6.75
N VAL A 108 2.13 -0.96 -6.44
CA VAL A 108 3.31 -1.57 -7.05
C VAL A 108 3.93 -2.49 -6.02
N ASN A 109 3.95 -3.79 -6.31
CA ASN A 109 4.60 -4.79 -5.48
C ASN A 109 5.74 -5.45 -6.24
N TYR A 110 6.78 -5.86 -5.52
CA TYR A 110 7.65 -6.96 -5.97
C TYR A 110 7.29 -8.20 -5.18
N VAL A 111 6.94 -9.27 -5.88
CA VAL A 111 6.47 -10.53 -5.28
C VAL A 111 7.38 -11.70 -5.65
N THR A 112 7.48 -12.71 -4.79
CA THR A 112 8.21 -13.94 -5.10
C THR A 112 7.48 -14.76 -6.16
N SER A 113 8.18 -15.75 -6.73
CA SER A 113 7.60 -16.73 -7.66
C SER A 113 6.47 -17.58 -7.06
N ALA A 114 6.28 -17.54 -5.73
CA ALA A 114 5.15 -18.20 -5.05
C ALA A 114 3.82 -17.44 -5.21
N TRP A 115 3.83 -16.24 -5.79
CA TRP A 115 2.60 -15.52 -6.15
C TRP A 115 1.79 -16.33 -7.17
N ARG A 116 0.53 -16.62 -6.85
CA ARG A 116 -0.30 -17.55 -7.63
C ARG A 116 -1.08 -16.84 -8.74
N ASP A 117 -1.45 -15.59 -8.52
CA ASP A 117 -2.33 -14.85 -9.43
C ASP A 117 -1.52 -14.00 -10.40
N GLY A 118 -0.66 -14.66 -11.17
CA GLY A 118 0.27 -14.02 -12.11
C GLY A 118 -0.41 -13.28 -13.28
N TRP A 119 -1.72 -13.45 -13.46
CA TRP A 119 -2.51 -12.87 -14.55
C TRP A 119 -3.66 -11.99 -14.08
N GLU A 120 -3.91 -11.91 -12.77
CA GLU A 120 -4.97 -11.08 -12.23
C GLU A 120 -4.44 -9.68 -11.93
N LEU A 121 -4.99 -8.72 -12.68
CA LEU A 121 -4.97 -7.31 -12.33
C LEU A 121 -6.22 -7.08 -11.48
N ALA A 122 -6.06 -6.93 -10.17
CA ALA A 122 -7.15 -6.49 -9.29
C ALA A 122 -7.47 -5.02 -9.54
#